data_AF-A0A015UXJ1-F1
#
_entry.id   AF-A0A015UXJ1-F1
#
_cell.length_a   1.000
_cell.length_b   1.000
_cell.length_c   1.000
_cell.angle_alpha   90.00
_cell.angle_beta   90.00
_cell.angle_gamma   90.00
#
_symmetry.space_group_name_H-M   'P 1'
#
loop_
_entity.id
_entity.type
_entity.pdbx_description
1 polymer ?
#
loop_
_entity_poly.entity_id
_entity_poly.type
_entity_poly.pdbx_seq_one_letter_code
_entity_poly.pdbx_strand_id
1 'polypeptide(L)'
;MEVITFESEAYKALVGKIEKIAGYVAEAQLPSEEKKETWLDSNQLAEALGISTRTLQRLRDENLISYSMLRGRCMYKLSEVERCLEERTIRCKPQTLEDFRKNYLTRTGNDKKG
;
A
#
# COMPACT_ATOMS: atom_id res chain seq x y z
N MET A 1 -27.79 25.87 -31.56
CA MET A 1 -27.09 26.22 -30.32
C MET A 1 -28.16 26.57 -29.31
N GLU A 2 -28.40 25.70 -28.34
CA GLU A 2 -29.38 25.97 -27.30
C GLU A 2 -28.72 26.86 -26.25
N VAL A 3 -29.32 28.01 -25.97
CA VAL A 3 -28.82 29.00 -25.00
C VAL A 3 -29.70 28.92 -23.78
N ILE A 4 -29.14 28.42 -22.68
CA ILE A 4 -29.80 28.36 -21.38
C ILE A 4 -29.36 29.59 -20.60
N THR A 5 -30.30 30.48 -20.28
CA THR A 5 -30.06 31.66 -19.45
C THR A 5 -30.51 31.39 -18.03
N PHE A 6 -29.73 31.86 -17.07
CA PHE A 6 -30.01 31.70 -15.65
C PHE A 6 -29.35 32.82 -14.87
N GLU A 7 -29.84 33.03 -13.66
CA GLU A 7 -29.41 34.11 -12.80
C GLU A 7 -27.90 34.00 -12.46
N SER A 8 -27.20 35.13 -12.52
CA SER A 8 -25.75 35.18 -12.32
C SER A 8 -25.32 34.63 -10.95
N GLU A 9 -26.16 34.79 -9.93
CA GLU A 9 -25.90 34.26 -8.59
C GLU A 9 -25.97 32.73 -8.55
N ALA A 10 -26.95 32.13 -9.24
CA ALA A 10 -27.06 30.68 -9.36
C ALA A 10 -25.85 30.08 -10.09
N TYR A 11 -25.29 30.78 -11.08
CA TYR A 11 -24.04 30.38 -11.74
C TYR A 11 -22.85 30.38 -10.80
N LYS A 12 -22.64 31.47 -10.07
CA LYS A 12 -21.53 31.57 -9.11
C LYS A 12 -21.64 30.51 -8.02
N ALA A 13 -22.86 30.24 -7.54
CA ALA A 13 -23.10 29.18 -6.56
C ALA A 13 -22.79 27.78 -7.11
N LEU A 14 -23.12 27.51 -8.38
CA LEU A 14 -22.82 26.25 -9.04
C LEU A 14 -21.30 26.07 -9.24
N VAL A 15 -20.62 27.11 -9.74
CA VAL A 15 -19.16 27.11 -9.92
C VAL A 15 -18.46 26.90 -8.58
N GLY A 16 -18.88 27.60 -7.52
CA GLY A 16 -18.31 27.40 -6.18
C GLY A 16 -18.50 25.97 -5.63
N LYS A 17 -19.62 25.31 -5.94
CA LYS A 17 -19.81 23.88 -5.61
C LYS A 17 -18.86 22.98 -6.42
N ILE A 18 -18.68 23.27 -7.71
CA ILE A 18 -17.75 22.54 -8.58
C ILE A 18 -16.31 22.70 -8.09
N GLU A 19 -15.89 23.91 -7.72
CA GLU A 19 -14.56 24.16 -7.15
C GLU A 19 -14.35 23.43 -5.83
N LYS A 20 -15.38 23.38 -4.97
CA LYS A 20 -15.32 22.61 -3.72
C LYS A 20 -15.16 21.11 -3.99
N ILE A 21 -15.89 20.56 -4.97
CA ILE A 21 -15.73 19.16 -5.38
C ILE A 21 -14.33 18.94 -5.98
N ALA A 22 -13.84 19.86 -6.81
CA ALA A 22 -12.50 19.79 -7.39
C ALA A 22 -11.41 19.80 -6.31
N GLY A 23 -11.57 20.62 -5.25
CA GLY A 23 -10.69 20.61 -4.07
C GLY A 23 -10.73 19.28 -3.34
N TYR A 24 -11.93 18.77 -3.02
CA TYR A 24 -12.07 17.45 -2.37
C TYR A 24 -11.52 16.31 -3.21
N VAL A 25 -11.70 16.33 -4.53
CA VAL A 25 -11.13 15.33 -5.43
C VAL A 25 -9.62 15.48 -5.50
N ALA A 26 -9.08 16.70 -5.56
CA ALA A 26 -7.62 16.92 -5.55
C ALA A 26 -6.98 16.48 -4.23
N GLU A 27 -7.66 16.68 -3.10
CA GLU A 27 -7.23 16.20 -1.77
C GLU A 27 -7.41 14.69 -1.62
N ALA A 28 -8.47 14.10 -2.19
CA ALA A 28 -8.63 12.64 -2.25
C ALA A 28 -7.68 11.99 -3.28
N GLN A 29 -7.20 12.78 -4.25
CA GLN A 29 -6.16 12.46 -5.21
C GLN A 29 -4.77 12.93 -4.74
N LEU A 30 -4.63 13.43 -3.49
CA LEU A 30 -3.38 13.17 -2.78
C LEU A 30 -3.25 11.66 -2.86
N PRO A 31 -2.19 11.13 -3.50
CA PRO A 31 -2.05 9.71 -3.69
C PRO A 31 -2.13 9.13 -2.28
N SER A 32 -3.29 8.54 -1.94
CA SER A 32 -3.45 7.62 -0.84
C SER A 32 -2.28 6.70 -1.04
N GLU A 33 -1.27 6.86 -0.17
CA GLU A 33 0.13 6.56 -0.44
C GLU A 33 0.24 5.63 -1.65
N GLU A 34 0.83 6.08 -2.77
CA GLU A 34 1.61 5.13 -3.55
C GLU A 34 2.57 4.55 -2.52
N LYS A 35 2.10 3.52 -1.81
CA LYS A 35 2.69 2.88 -0.67
C LYS A 35 3.88 2.27 -1.32
N LYS A 36 5.00 3.02 -1.38
CA LYS A 36 6.26 2.68 -2.04
C LYS A 36 6.27 1.19 -2.19
N GLU A 37 5.89 0.65 -3.36
CA GLU A 37 5.48 -0.75 -3.46
C GLU A 37 6.71 -1.56 -3.10
N THR A 38 6.78 -1.93 -1.83
CA THR A 38 8.02 -2.34 -1.21
C THR A 38 8.06 -3.82 -1.46
N TRP A 39 8.94 -4.20 -2.37
CA TRP A 39 9.21 -5.58 -2.65
C TRP A 39 10.13 -6.14 -1.58
N LEU A 40 9.66 -7.19 -0.92
CA LEU A 40 10.38 -7.88 0.13
C LEU A 40 10.96 -9.18 -0.42
N ASP A 41 12.21 -9.47 -0.07
CA ASP A 41 12.79 -10.80 -0.27
C ASP A 41 12.22 -11.79 0.75
N SER A 42 12.37 -13.08 0.47
CA SER A 42 11.95 -14.16 1.38
C SER A 42 12.56 -14.05 2.78
N ASN A 43 13.81 -13.59 2.91
CA ASN A 43 14.43 -13.40 4.24
C ASN A 43 13.82 -12.21 4.98
N GLN A 44 13.66 -11.07 4.29
CA GLN A 44 13.07 -9.87 4.88
C GLN A 44 11.63 -10.11 5.32
N LEU A 45 10.86 -10.85 4.53
CA LEU A 45 9.49 -11.21 4.88
C LEU A 45 9.43 -12.19 6.04
N ALA A 46 10.34 -13.15 6.10
CA ALA A 46 10.46 -14.09 7.21
C ALA A 46 10.75 -13.37 8.53
N GLU A 47 11.68 -12.41 8.52
CA GLU A 47 11.96 -11.53 9.67
C GLU A 47 10.75 -10.65 10.03
N ALA A 48 10.10 -10.04 9.03
CA ALA A 48 8.93 -9.18 9.21
C ALA A 48 7.72 -9.91 9.82
N LEU A 49 7.55 -11.20 9.51
CA LEU A 49 6.47 -12.02 10.05
C LEU A 49 6.91 -12.79 11.31
N GLY A 50 8.20 -12.77 11.65
CA GLY A 50 8.79 -13.55 12.74
C GLY A 50 8.68 -15.07 12.52
N ILE A 51 8.66 -15.52 11.26
CA ILE A 51 8.55 -16.94 10.87
C ILE A 51 9.82 -17.43 10.20
N SER A 52 10.02 -18.75 10.16
CA SER A 52 11.12 -19.33 9.39
C SER A 52 10.81 -19.34 7.89
N THR A 53 11.86 -19.33 7.07
CA THR A 53 11.74 -19.46 5.60
C THR A 53 10.98 -20.73 5.20
N ARG A 54 11.12 -21.83 5.95
CA ARG A 54 10.33 -23.08 5.74
C ARG A 54 8.82 -22.88 5.88
N THR A 55 8.38 -22.04 6.82
CA THR A 55 6.97 -21.68 6.96
C THR A 55 6.52 -20.85 5.77
N LEU A 56 7.35 -19.90 5.30
CA LEU A 56 7.06 -19.11 4.11
C LEU A 56 6.97 -19.98 2.84
N GLN A 57 7.82 -21.02 2.72
CA GLN A 57 7.70 -21.99 1.64
C GLN A 57 6.35 -22.71 1.65
N ARG A 58 5.89 -23.17 2.82
CA ARG A 58 4.58 -23.82 2.99
C ARG A 58 3.43 -22.87 2.65
N LEU A 59 3.49 -21.61 3.09
CA LEU A 59 2.47 -20.60 2.79
C LEU A 59 2.34 -20.32 1.28
N ARG A 60 3.43 -20.42 0.52
CA ARG A 60 3.37 -20.36 -0.95
C ARG A 60 2.72 -21.61 -1.56
N ASP A 61 3.05 -22.79 -1.06
CA ASP A 61 2.49 -24.06 -1.53
C ASP A 61 0.97 -24.10 -1.33
N GLU A 62 0.52 -23.62 -0.16
CA GLU A 62 -0.88 -23.46 0.18
C GLU A 62 -1.56 -22.24 -0.51
N ASN A 63 -0.84 -21.50 -1.37
CA ASN A 63 -1.31 -20.28 -2.05
C ASN A 63 -1.89 -19.19 -1.12
N LEU A 64 -1.44 -19.17 0.13
CA LEU A 64 -1.90 -18.20 1.13
C LEU A 64 -1.21 -16.84 1.01
N ILE A 65 -0.10 -16.77 0.26
CA ILE A 65 0.66 -15.54 0.00
C ILE A 65 0.97 -15.42 -1.47
N SER A 66 0.58 -14.28 -2.05
CA SER A 66 0.97 -13.86 -3.40
C SER A 66 2.48 -13.59 -3.47
N TYR A 67 3.16 -14.19 -4.44
CA TYR A 67 4.57 -13.94 -4.71
C TYR A 67 4.81 -13.66 -6.19
N SER A 68 5.90 -12.97 -6.49
CA SER A 68 6.40 -12.78 -7.84
C SER A 68 7.84 -13.26 -7.94
N MET A 69 8.20 -13.91 -9.03
CA MET A 69 9.58 -14.32 -9.27
C MET A 69 10.32 -13.24 -10.04
N LEU A 70 11.36 -12.68 -9.43
CA LEU A 70 12.28 -11.76 -10.08
C LEU A 70 13.70 -12.32 -10.04
N ARG A 71 14.28 -12.58 -11.22
CA ARG A 71 15.64 -13.14 -11.38
C ARG A 71 15.88 -14.40 -10.53
N GLY A 72 14.91 -15.31 -10.49
CA GLY A 72 15.01 -16.56 -9.73
C GLY A 72 14.85 -16.43 -8.21
N ARG A 73 14.54 -15.22 -7.71
CA ARG A 73 14.22 -14.99 -6.29
C ARG A 73 12.73 -14.67 -6.13
N CYS A 74 12.15 -15.14 -5.03
CA CYS A 74 10.77 -14.86 -4.68
C CYS A 74 10.68 -13.52 -3.97
N MET A 75 9.95 -12.60 -4.59
CA MET A 75 9.66 -11.28 -4.07
C MET A 75 8.18 -11.17 -3.71
N TYR A 76 7.90 -10.43 -2.65
CA TYR A 76 6.55 -10.26 -2.12
C TYR A 76 6.21 -8.79 -2.04
N LYS A 77 5.00 -8.43 -2.45
CA LYS A 77 4.52 -7.06 -2.29
C LYS A 77 4.09 -6.85 -0.84
N LEU A 78 4.59 -5.80 -0.21
CA LEU A 78 4.19 -5.44 1.16
C LEU A 78 2.66 -5.32 1.30
N SER A 79 1.98 -4.69 0.33
CA SER A 79 0.51 -4.53 0.37
C SER A 79 -0.25 -5.86 0.34
N GLU A 80 0.25 -6.85 -0.41
CA GLU A 80 -0.35 -8.19 -0.43
C GLU A 80 -0.15 -8.89 0.91
N VAL A 81 1.04 -8.76 1.50
CA VAL A 81 1.36 -9.32 2.83
C VAL A 81 0.49 -8.69 3.92
N GLU A 82 0.30 -7.37 3.89
CA GLU A 82 -0.60 -6.65 4.80
C GLU A 82 -2.03 -7.20 4.71
N ARG A 83 -2.54 -7.38 3.49
CA ARG A 83 -3.88 -7.96 3.26
C ARG A 83 -3.99 -9.39 3.78
N CYS A 84 -3.01 -10.25 3.49
CA CYS A 84 -2.98 -11.62 4.01
C CYS A 84 -2.94 -11.69 5.55
N LEU A 85 -2.35 -10.68 6.20
CA LEU A 85 -2.33 -10.57 7.66
C LEU A 85 -3.70 -10.11 8.20
N GLU A 86 -4.33 -9.13 7.55
CA GLU A 86 -5.65 -8.61 7.92
C GLU A 86 -6.74 -9.67 7.77
N GLU A 87 -6.67 -10.49 6.72
CA GLU A 87 -7.56 -11.65 6.50
C GLU A 87 -7.33 -12.80 7.48
N ARG A 88 -6.38 -12.68 8.43
CA ARG A 88 -5.98 -13.71 9.42
C ARG A 88 -5.54 -15.04 8.82
N THR A 89 -5.24 -15.06 7.53
CA THR A 89 -4.80 -16.25 6.79
C THR A 89 -3.44 -16.75 7.28
N ILE A 90 -2.60 -15.83 7.79
CA ILE A 90 -1.29 -16.15 8.37
C ILE A 90 -1.34 -15.96 9.89
N ARG A 91 -1.11 -17.03 10.66
CA ARG A 91 -0.95 -16.95 12.12
C ARG A 91 0.41 -16.37 12.46
N CYS A 92 0.52 -15.04 12.48
CA CYS A 92 1.71 -14.31 12.92
C CYS A 92 1.52 -13.82 14.36
N LYS A 93 2.61 -13.51 15.06
CA LYS A 93 2.52 -12.75 16.30
C LYS A 93 2.03 -11.32 15.97
N PRO A 94 1.06 -10.77 16.71
CA PRO A 94 0.36 -9.53 16.35
C PRO A 94 1.24 -8.25 16.41
N GLN A 95 2.44 -8.32 16.98
CA GLN A 95 3.30 -7.14 17.21
C GLN A 95 4.28 -6.85 16.06
N THR A 96 4.36 -7.71 15.04
CA THR A 96 5.55 -7.74 14.16
C THR A 96 5.45 -6.79 12.97
N LEU A 97 4.26 -6.42 12.49
CA LEU A 97 4.13 -5.57 11.29
C LEU A 97 4.31 -4.08 11.58
N GLU A 98 3.84 -3.59 12.73
CA GLU A 98 4.13 -2.22 13.20
C GLU A 98 5.62 -2.05 13.52
N ASP A 99 6.24 -3.05 14.15
CA ASP A 99 7.68 -3.05 14.42
C ASP A 99 8.48 -3.11 13.11
N PHE A 100 8.03 -3.92 12.13
CA PHE A 100 8.62 -3.94 10.80
C PHE A 100 8.51 -2.59 10.09
N ARG A 101 7.34 -1.92 10.12
CA ARG A 101 7.18 -0.57 9.53
C ARG A 101 8.15 0.42 10.17
N LYS A 102 8.31 0.37 11.49
CA LYS A 102 9.23 1.21 12.26
C LYS A 102 10.71 0.89 11.95
N ASN A 103 11.07 -0.38 11.80
CA ASN A 103 12.43 -0.83 11.50
C ASN A 103 12.81 -0.56 10.03
N TYR A 104 11.89 -0.77 9.10
CA TYR A 104 12.11 -0.58 7.67
C TYR A 104 12.25 0.90 7.29
N LEU A 105 11.42 1.79 7.87
CA LEU A 105 11.53 3.24 7.66
C LEU A 105 12.83 3.82 8.25
N THR A 106 13.32 3.27 9.37
CA THR A 106 14.59 3.71 9.97
C THR A 106 15.82 3.19 9.22
N ARG A 107 15.75 2.00 8.62
CA ARG A 107 16.87 1.40 7.86
C ARG A 107 17.02 1.90 6.43
N THR A 108 15.91 2.17 5.72
CA THR A 108 15.94 2.63 4.31
C THR A 108 16.37 4.10 4.12
N GLY A 109 16.56 4.86 5.21
CA GLY A 109 17.12 6.21 5.16
C GLY A 109 18.66 6.27 5.09
N ASN A 110 19.37 5.16 5.29
CA ASN A 110 20.83 5.16 5.43
C ASN A 110 21.61 4.60 4.21
N ASP A 111 20.92 4.18 3.15
CA ASP A 111 21.55 3.56 1.96
C ASP A 111 22.02 4.59 0.90
N LYS A 112 22.29 5.84 1.30
CA LYS A 112 22.88 6.89 0.44
C LYS A 112 24.35 7.21 0.79
N LYS A 113 25.13 6.22 1.18
CA LYS A 113 26.60 6.36 1.27
C LYS A 113 27.29 5.05 0.88
N GLY A 114 27.68 5.00 -0.38
CA GLY A 114 28.57 4.02 -1.00
C GLY A 114 29.01 4.55 -2.34
#